data_AF-A0A2T3MZJ9-F1
#
_entry.id   AF-A0A2T3MZJ9-F1
#
_cell.length_a   1.000
_cell.length_b   1.000
_cell.length_c   1.000
_cell.angle_alpha   90.00
_cell.angle_beta   90.00
_cell.angle_gamma   90.00
#
_symmetry.space_group_name_H-M   'P 1'
#
loop_
_entity.id
_entity.type
_entity.pdbx_description
1 polymer ?
#
loop_
_entity_poly.entity_id
_entity_poly.type
_entity_poly.pdbx_seq_one_letter_code
_entity_poly.pdbx_strand_id
1 'polypeptide(L)' 'MLTKKQKREHFKCLQARNYRASLQLEGFDIEPTKLKFENGKNGVTPETLSEAELIANLKQRYAR' A
#
# COMPACT_ATOMS: atom_id res chain seq x y z
N MET A 1 -7.07 17.78 -25.17
CA MET A 1 -6.67 16.42 -24.74
C MET A 1 -5.55 16.52 -23.72
N LEU A 2 -5.56 15.67 -22.69
CA LEU A 2 -4.47 15.62 -21.70
C LEU A 2 -3.18 15.09 -22.33
N THR A 3 -2.04 15.65 -21.92
CA THR A 3 -0.71 15.16 -22.29
C THR A 3 -0.41 13.82 -21.63
N LYS A 4 0.59 13.08 -22.15
CA LYS A 4 1.05 11.82 -21.55
C LYS A 4 1.44 11.99 -20.07
N LYS A 5 2.07 13.12 -19.72
CA LYS A 5 2.47 13.45 -18.34
C LYS A 5 1.25 13.60 -17.43
N GLN A 6 0.26 14.38 -17.86
CA GLN A 6 -0.98 14.60 -17.10
C GLN A 6 -1.77 13.30 -16.91
N LYS A 7 -1.84 12.43 -17.93
CA LYS A 7 -2.46 11.11 -17.81
C LYS A 7 -1.77 10.24 -16.74
N ARG A 8 -0.44 10.26 -16.71
CA ARG A 8 0.35 9.50 -15.73
C ARG A 8 0.14 10.00 -14.30
N GLU A 9 0.13 11.31 -14.11
CA GLU A 9 -0.13 11.93 -12.79
C GLU A 9 -1.54 11.59 -12.29
N HIS A 10 -2.53 11.72 -13.18
CA HIS A 10 -3.91 11.35 -12.87
C HIS A 10 -4.04 9.85 -12.51
N PHE A 11 -3.39 8.97 -13.27
CA PHE A 11 -3.36 7.54 -12.96
C PHE A 11 -2.75 7.26 -11.58
N LYS A 12 -1.59 7.86 -11.26
CA LYS A 12 -0.93 7.70 -9.96
C LYS A 12 -1.81 8.16 -8.80
N CYS A 13 -2.54 9.27 -8.96
CA CYS A 13 -3.45 9.77 -7.95
C CYS A 13 -4.59 8.78 -7.64
N LEU A 14 -5.08 8.07 -8.67
CA LEU A 14 -6.19 7.11 -8.52
C LEU A 14 -5.75 5.68 -8.19
N GLN A 15 -4.48 5.34 -8.41
CA GLN A 15 -3.97 3.97 -8.32
C GLN A 15 -4.31 3.31 -6.98
N ALA A 16 -4.01 3.95 -5.86
CA ALA A 16 -4.24 3.40 -4.53
C ALA A 16 -5.72 3.14 -4.25
N ARG A 17 -6.60 4.06 -4.66
CA ARG A 17 -8.06 3.92 -4.50
C ARG A 17 -8.60 2.78 -5.35
N ASN A 18 -8.19 2.73 -6.62
CA ASN A 18 -8.68 1.72 -7.56
C ASN A 18 -8.18 0.32 -7.17
N TYR A 19 -6.94 0.20 -6.69
CA TYR A 19 -6.39 -1.07 -6.20
C TYR A 19 -7.19 -1.61 -5.01
N ARG A 20 -7.51 -0.75 -4.02
CA ARG A 20 -8.36 -1.15 -2.89
C ARG A 20 -9.74 -1.61 -3.33
N ALA A 21 -10.38 -0.85 -4.23
CA ALA A 21 -11.68 -1.23 -4.77
C ALA A 21 -11.62 -2.58 -5.51
N SER A 22 -10.54 -2.84 -6.27
CA SER A 22 -10.32 -4.12 -6.94
C SER A 22 -10.29 -5.29 -5.95
N LEU A 23 -9.58 -5.12 -4.84
CA LEU A 23 -9.46 -6.17 -3.82
C LEU A 23 -10.78 -6.40 -3.08
N GLN A 24 -11.56 -5.35 -2.82
CA GLN A 24 -12.89 -5.48 -2.23
C GLN A 24 -13.85 -6.26 -3.15
N LEU A 25 -13.77 -6.07 -4.47
CA LEU A 25 -14.55 -6.84 -5.43
C LEU A 25 -14.18 -8.33 -5.43
N GLU A 26 -12.92 -8.65 -5.14
CA GLU A 26 -12.44 -10.02 -4.94
C GLU A 26 -12.80 -10.61 -3.57
N GLY A 27 -13.45 -9.82 -2.70
CA GLY A 27 -13.88 -10.24 -1.36
C GLY A 27 -12.81 -10.06 -0.27
N PHE A 28 -11.69 -9.39 -0.55
CA PHE A 28 -10.72 -9.04 0.47
C PHE A 28 -11.19 -7.83 1.28
N ASP A 29 -11.31 -8.01 2.60
CA ASP A 29 -11.67 -6.94 3.51
C ASP A 29 -10.43 -6.13 3.92
N ILE A 30 -10.21 -5.00 3.23
CA ILE A 30 -9.06 -4.11 3.43
C ILE A 30 -9.58 -2.79 4.01
N GLU A 31 -10.01 -2.86 5.26
CA GLU A 31 -10.36 -1.70 6.06
C GLU A 31 -9.15 -0.74 6.19
N PRO A 32 -9.32 0.59 5.97
CA PRO A 32 -8.24 1.57 6.07
C PRO A 32 -7.63 1.69 7.49
N THR A 33 -8.21 1.05 8.50
CA THR A 33 -7.91 1.29 9.91
C THR A 33 -7.19 0.12 10.61
N LYS A 34 -6.91 -1.01 9.92
CA LYS A 34 -6.30 -2.20 10.56
C LYS A 34 -4.87 -2.54 10.13
N LEU A 35 -4.18 -1.68 9.38
CA LEU A 35 -2.71 -1.73 9.33
C LEU A 35 -2.10 -1.04 10.56
N LYS A 36 -2.66 -1.31 11.75
CA LYS A 36 -1.84 -1.26 12.96
C LYS A 36 -0.93 -2.47 12.85
N PHE A 37 0.18 -2.32 12.13
CA PHE A 37 1.32 -3.19 12.35
C PHE A 37 1.56 -3.17 13.86
N GLU A 38 1.21 -4.26 14.53
CA GLU A 38 1.42 -4.36 15.96
C GLU A 38 2.91 -4.13 16.18
N ASN A 39 3.19 -3.02 16.88
CA ASN A 39 4.51 -2.58 17.29
C ASN A 39 5.15 -3.68 18.15
N GLY A 40 5.77 -4.65 17.48
CA GLY A 40 6.65 -5.62 18.09
C GLY A 40 8.09 -5.14 17.98
N LYS A 41 8.48 -4.22 18.87
CA LYS A 41 9.88 -3.89 19.22
C LYS A 41 10.66 -3.18 18.10
N ASN A 42 10.87 -1.87 18.30
CA ASN A 42 11.66 -0.89 17.53
C ASN A 42 10.72 0.13 16.88
N GLY A 43 10.66 1.34 17.44
CA GLY A 43 9.68 2.40 17.16
C GLY A 43 9.73 3.01 15.76
N VAL A 44 9.61 2.18 14.73
CA VAL A 44 9.44 2.60 13.33
C VAL A 44 7.98 2.40 12.98
N THR A 45 7.22 3.49 13.02
CA THR A 45 5.86 3.51 12.50
C THR A 45 5.88 3.24 10.99
N PRO A 46 4.95 2.46 10.42
CA PRO A 46 4.90 2.16 8.98
C PRO A 46 4.76 3.41 8.09
N GLU A 47 4.45 4.57 8.67
CA GLU A 47 4.36 5.87 8.00
C GLU A 47 5.72 6.44 7.56
N THR A 48 6.85 5.94 8.08
CA THR A 48 8.19 6.45 7.74
C THR A 48 8.96 5.61 6.74
N LEU A 49 8.47 4.41 6.40
CA LEU A 49 9.12 3.49 5.47
C LEU A 49 8.54 3.62 4.05
N SER A 50 9.41 3.50 3.05
CA SER A 50 8.99 3.39 1.66
C SER A 50 8.22 2.09 1.41
N GLU A 51 7.30 2.08 0.44
CA GLU A 51 6.56 0.88 0.03
C GLU A 51 7.49 -0.31 -0.27
N ALA A 52 8.63 -0.03 -0.91
CA ALA A 52 9.63 -1.05 -1.23
C ALA A 52 10.24 -1.68 0.03
N GLU A 53 10.48 -0.89 1.07
CA GLU A 53 11.05 -1.34 2.35
C GLU A 53 10.03 -2.16 3.13
N LEU A 54 8.76 -1.74 3.13
CA LEU A 54 7.67 -2.51 3.72
C LEU A 54 7.51 -3.88 3.05
N ILE A 55 7.55 -3.93 1.71
CA ILE A 55 7.47 -5.18 0.96
C ILE A 55 8.67 -6.09 1.26
N ALA A 56 9.88 -5.53 1.34
CA ALA A 56 11.08 -6.31 1.68
C ALA A 56 10.97 -6.92 3.08
N ASN A 57 10.53 -6.13 4.07
CA ASN A 57 10.33 -6.60 5.44
C ASN A 57 9.24 -7.69 5.52
N LEU A 58 8.13 -7.52 4.81
CA LEU A 58 7.07 -8.54 4.74
C LEU A 58 7.57 -9.83 4.10
N LYS A 59 8.30 -9.76 2.98
CA LYS A 59 8.91 -10.93 2.34
C LYS A 59 9.84 -11.67 3.29
N GLN A 60 10.70 -10.95 4.01
CA GLN A 60 11.61 -11.56 4.99
C GLN A 60 10.86 -12.21 6.15
N ARG A 61 9.76 -11.61 6.62
CA ARG A 61 8.96 -12.13 7.74
C ARG A 61 8.23 -13.43 7.39
N TYR A 62 7.65 -13.52 6.19
CA TYR A 62 6.85 -14.68 5.75
C TYR A 62 7.66 -15.75 4.98
N ALA A 63 8.96 -15.54 4.75
CA ALA A 63 9.85 -16.54 4.19
C ALA A 63 10.32 -17.61 5.22
N ARG A 64 9.89 -17.48 6.48
CA ARG A 64 10.07 -18.48 7.53
C ARG A 64 8.87 -19.44 7.55
#